data_AF-A0A538U591-F1
#
_entry.id   AF-A0A538U591-F1
#
_cell.length_a   1.000
_cell.length_b   1.000
_cell.length_c   1.000
_cell.angle_alpha   90.00
_cell.angle_beta   90.00
_cell.angle_gamma   90.00
#
_symmetry.space_group_name_H-M   'P 1'
#
loop_
_entity.id
_entity.type
_entity.pdbx_description
1 polymer ?
#
loop_
_entity_poly.entity_id
_entity_poly.type
_entity_poly.pdbx_seq_one_letter_code
_entity_poly.pdbx_strand_id
1 'polypeptide(L)'
;MTPTIKPGARAAADHPGRIADPAQFGEEGEDESRLRPLRLDEFVGQPGIKEQLGIFLQAARRRGEALDHVLFHGPPGLGKTTLA
;
A
#
# COMPACT_ATOMS: atom_id res chain seq x y z
N MET A 1 -6.62 20.03 43.45
CA MET A 1 -5.63 21.03 43.00
C MET A 1 -4.38 20.28 42.58
N THR A 2 -4.16 20.27 41.26
CA THR A 2 -3.10 19.56 40.54
C THR A 2 -1.74 20.20 40.81
N PRO A 3 -0.67 19.42 40.95
CA PRO A 3 0.63 19.86 40.47
C PRO A 3 0.98 19.09 39.18
N THR A 4 0.94 19.86 38.10
CA THR A 4 1.46 19.56 36.77
C THR A 4 2.93 19.12 36.85
N ILE A 5 3.22 17.88 36.44
CA ILE A 5 4.60 17.43 36.17
C ILE A 5 4.83 17.65 34.67
N LYS A 6 5.63 18.66 34.32
CA LYS A 6 6.24 18.80 32.99
C LYS A 6 7.25 17.65 32.80
N PRO A 7 7.13 16.78 31.78
CA PRO A 7 8.23 15.90 31.43
C PRO A 7 9.29 16.70 30.68
N GLY A 8 10.54 16.39 31.03
CA GLY A 8 11.73 17.14 30.69
C GLY A 8 12.01 17.24 29.20
N ALA A 9 12.63 18.36 28.85
CA ALA A 9 13.33 18.57 27.61
C ALA A 9 14.28 17.40 27.34
N ARG A 10 13.96 16.59 26.33
CA ARG A 10 14.93 15.67 25.74
C ARG A 10 15.70 16.48 24.71
N ALA A 11 16.98 16.70 25.02
CA ALA A 11 17.92 17.48 24.22
C ALA A 11 17.84 17.09 22.74
N ALA A 12 17.70 18.11 21.89
CA ALA A 12 17.88 18.01 20.46
C ALA A 12 19.34 17.61 20.21
N ALA A 13 19.56 16.34 19.89
CA ALA A 13 20.81 15.89 19.34
C ALA A 13 20.78 16.22 17.84
N ASP A 14 21.48 17.29 17.47
CA ASP A 14 21.81 17.66 16.09
C ASP A 14 22.67 16.53 15.49
N HIS A 15 22.02 15.60 14.79
CA HIS A 15 22.69 14.59 13.97
C HIS A 15 22.27 14.85 12.52
N PRO A 16 23.18 15.26 11.64
CA PRO A 16 22.84 15.53 10.25
C PRO A 16 22.38 14.23 9.58
N GLY A 17 21.09 14.21 9.19
CA GLY A 17 20.48 13.29 8.22
C GLY A 17 20.72 11.81 8.49
N ARG A 18 19.91 11.22 9.38
CA ARG A 18 19.79 9.76 9.40
C ARG A 18 19.10 9.35 8.11
N ILE A 19 19.79 8.59 7.27
CA ILE A 19 19.32 8.12 5.95
C ILE A 19 18.02 7.29 6.06
N ALA A 20 17.66 6.87 7.28
CA ALA A 20 16.47 6.07 7.58
C ALA A 20 15.45 6.84 8.45
N ASP A 21 15.40 8.18 8.35
CA ASP A 21 14.36 8.96 9.04
C ASP A 21 13.07 8.96 8.20
N PRO A 22 12.02 8.21 8.60
CA PRO A 22 10.78 8.09 7.83
C PRO A 22 10.03 9.44 7.71
N ALA A 23 10.36 10.43 8.55
CA ALA A 23 9.76 11.75 8.48
C ALA A 23 10.34 12.64 7.35
N GLN A 24 11.49 12.28 6.77
CA GLN A 24 12.12 13.03 5.67
C GLN A 24 11.67 12.56 4.28
N PHE A 25 11.03 11.39 4.18
CA PHE A 25 10.45 10.88 2.94
C PHE A 25 9.04 11.45 2.73
N GLY A 26 8.95 12.77 2.58
CA GLY A 26 7.69 13.51 2.46
C GLY A 26 6.98 13.39 1.11
N GLU A 27 7.51 12.62 0.16
CA GLU A 27 7.05 12.61 -1.24
C GLU A 27 6.94 11.21 -1.86
N GLU A 28 7.19 10.12 -1.11
CA GLU A 28 7.12 8.75 -1.66
C GLU A 28 5.66 8.28 -1.88
N GLY A 29 4.75 8.69 -0.99
CA GLY A 29 3.35 8.20 -1.02
C GLY A 29 2.51 8.70 -2.20
N GLU A 30 2.86 9.84 -2.79
CA GLU A 30 2.11 10.42 -3.91
C GLU A 30 2.47 9.76 -5.25
N ASP A 31 3.75 9.46 -5.47
CA ASP A 31 4.23 8.77 -6.68
C ASP A 31 3.90 7.26 -6.67
N GLU A 32 3.98 6.59 -5.52
CA GLU A 32 3.51 5.20 -5.38
C GLU A 32 2.01 5.06 -5.68
N SER A 33 1.20 6.06 -5.29
CA SER A 33 -0.24 6.10 -5.59
C SER A 33 -0.52 6.24 -7.09
N ARG A 34 0.38 6.85 -7.88
CA ARG A 34 0.25 6.96 -9.34
C ARG A 34 0.60 5.68 -10.07
N LEU A 35 1.51 4.88 -9.52
CA LEU A 35 1.99 3.64 -10.14
C LEU A 35 1.12 2.42 -9.80
N ARG A 36 0.29 2.51 -8.74
CA ARG A 36 -0.68 1.46 -8.39
C ARG A 36 -2.01 1.68 -9.14
N PRO A 37 -2.38 0.78 -10.06
CA PRO A 37 -3.62 0.92 -10.82
C PRO A 37 -4.83 0.85 -9.88
N LEU A 38 -5.79 1.76 -10.08
CA LEU A 38 -7.03 1.84 -9.29
C LEU A 38 -8.08 0.86 -9.81
N ARG A 39 -7.99 0.51 -11.09
CA ARG A 39 -8.86 -0.43 -11.78
C ARG A 39 -8.04 -1.59 -12.32
N LEU A 40 -8.63 -2.77 -12.32
CA LEU A 40 -8.00 -3.97 -12.89
C LEU A 40 -7.61 -3.77 -14.37
N ASP A 41 -8.36 -2.95 -15.11
CA ASP A 41 -8.11 -2.65 -16.53
C ASP A 41 -6.82 -1.83 -16.75
N GLU A 42 -6.40 -1.05 -15.75
CA GLU A 42 -5.16 -0.24 -15.78
C GLU A 42 -3.91 -1.08 -15.52
N PHE A 43 -4.08 -2.32 -15.04
CA PHE A 43 -2.97 -3.22 -14.82
C PHE A 43 -2.39 -3.71 -16.16
N VAL A 44 -1.14 -3.37 -16.43
CA VAL A 44 -0.45 -3.68 -17.69
C VAL A 44 0.12 -5.10 -17.64
N GLY A 45 -0.13 -5.87 -18.70
CA GLY A 45 0.32 -7.27 -18.80
C GLY A 45 -0.60 -8.26 -18.08
N GLN A 46 -0.13 -9.50 -17.97
CA GLN A 46 -0.82 -10.63 -17.30
C GLN A 46 -2.32 -10.79 -17.66
N PRO A 47 -2.67 -10.94 -18.96
CA PRO A 47 -4.06 -10.99 -19.41
C PRO A 47 -4.87 -12.12 -18.77
N GLY A 48 -4.27 -13.30 -18.55
CA GLY A 48 -4.96 -14.42 -17.92
C GLY A 48 -5.37 -14.15 -16.47
N ILE A 49 -4.51 -13.49 -15.67
CA ILE A 49 -4.83 -13.13 -14.29
C ILE A 49 -5.93 -12.08 -14.25
N LYS A 50 -5.88 -11.08 -15.14
CA LYS A 50 -6.93 -10.07 -15.25
C LYS A 50 -8.28 -10.67 -15.60
N GLU A 51 -8.31 -11.61 -16.54
CA GLU A 51 -9.54 -12.31 -16.93
C GLU A 51 -10.11 -13.12 -15.76
N GLN A 52 -9.28 -13.94 -15.10
CA GLN A 52 -9.71 -14.74 -13.94
C GLN A 52 -10.22 -13.86 -12.81
N LEU A 53 -9.48 -12.82 -12.42
CA LEU A 53 -9.90 -11.90 -11.37
C LEU A 53 -11.16 -11.14 -11.76
N GLY A 54 -11.31 -10.77 -13.04
CA GLY A 54 -12.53 -10.18 -13.58
C GLY A 54 -13.75 -11.09 -13.41
N ILE A 55 -13.61 -12.38 -13.71
CA ILE A 55 -14.67 -13.38 -13.52
C ILE A 55 -15.06 -13.49 -12.03
N PHE A 56 -14.07 -13.57 -11.13
CA PHE A 56 -14.35 -13.66 -9.69
C PHE A 56 -15.03 -12.40 -9.16
N LEU A 57 -14.55 -11.21 -9.56
CA LEU A 57 -15.15 -9.93 -9.18
C LEU A 57 -16.59 -9.82 -9.70
N GLN A 58 -16.85 -10.25 -10.93
CA GLN A 58 -18.21 -10.28 -11.47
C GLN A 58 -19.10 -11.25 -10.70
N ALA A 59 -18.60 -12.43 -10.35
CA ALA A 59 -19.35 -13.41 -9.57
C ALA A 59 -19.69 -12.88 -8.16
N ALA A 60 -18.72 -12.29 -7.46
CA ALA A 60 -18.94 -11.68 -6.14
C ALA A 60 -19.95 -10.53 -6.22
N ARG A 61 -19.82 -9.65 -7.23
CA ARG A 61 -20.80 -8.57 -7.49
C ARG A 61 -22.21 -9.09 -7.75
N ARG A 62 -22.36 -10.20 -8.49
CA ARG A 62 -23.67 -10.81 -8.74
C ARG A 62 -24.30 -11.40 -7.48
N ARG A 63 -23.49 -11.94 -6.56
CA ARG A 63 -23.96 -12.42 -5.25
C ARG A 63 -24.23 -11.30 -4.25
N GLY A 64 -23.68 -10.10 -4.48
CA GLY A 64 -23.74 -8.99 -3.53
C GLY A 64 -22.85 -9.22 -2.30
N GLU A 65 -21.85 -10.08 -2.45
CA GLU A 65 -20.93 -10.49 -1.39
C GLU A 65 -19.52 -9.94 -1.65
N ALA A 66 -18.70 -9.87 -0.61
CA ALA A 66 -17.28 -9.59 -0.80
C ALA A 66 -16.62 -10.69 -1.63
N LEU A 67 -15.58 -10.34 -2.38
CA LEU A 67 -14.71 -11.31 -3.05
C LEU A 67 -14.07 -12.21 -1.98
N ASP A 68 -14.03 -13.52 -2.23
CA ASP A 68 -13.28 -14.47 -1.42
C ASP A 68 -11.77 -14.13 -1.37
N HIS A 69 -11.03 -14.79 -0.48
CA HIS A 69 -9.59 -14.58 -0.35
C HIS A 69 -8.83 -15.01 -1.62
N VAL A 70 -7.94 -14.14 -2.11
CA VAL A 70 -7.08 -14.39 -3.27
C VAL A 70 -5.61 -14.35 -2.83
N LEU A 71 -4.84 -15.38 -3.19
CA LEU A 71 -3.39 -15.45 -2.95
C LEU A 71 -2.63 -15.24 -4.26
N PHE A 72 -1.83 -14.17 -4.33
CA PHE A 72 -0.92 -13.94 -5.45
C PHE A 72 0.45 -14.59 -5.17
N HIS A 73 0.85 -15.57 -5.99
CA HIS A 73 2.16 -16.22 -5.91
C HIS A 73 2.91 -16.13 -7.25
N GLY A 74 4.25 -16.08 -7.20
CA GLY A 74 5.09 -16.09 -8.41
C GLY A 74 6.43 -15.37 -8.25
N PRO A 75 7.32 -15.44 -9.27
CA PRO A 75 8.61 -14.74 -9.33
C PRO A 75 8.55 -13.24 -8.96
N PRO A 76 9.67 -12.63 -8.53
CA PRO A 76 9.72 -11.19 -8.27
C PRO A 76 9.40 -10.39 -9.55
N GLY A 77 8.77 -9.21 -9.41
CA GLY A 77 8.46 -8.34 -10.55
C GLY A 77 7.09 -8.57 -11.23
N LEU A 78 6.29 -9.54 -10.78
CA LEU A 78 4.94 -9.82 -11.32
C LEU A 78 3.83 -8.88 -10.80
N GLY A 79 4.17 -7.76 -10.15
CA GLY A 79 3.16 -6.81 -9.68
C GLY A 79 2.20 -7.34 -8.58
N LYS A 80 2.63 -8.34 -7.80
CA LYS A 80 1.81 -8.92 -6.70
C LYS A 80 1.41 -7.87 -5.67
N THR A 81 2.35 -7.01 -5.26
CA THR A 81 2.09 -5.90 -4.33
C THR A 81 1.23 -4.81 -4.99
N THR A 82 1.37 -4.64 -6.31
CA THR A 82 0.59 -3.68 -7.10
C THR A 82 -0.89 -4.06 -7.20
N LEU A 83 -1.22 -5.35 -7.20
CA LEU A 83 -2.60 -5.88 -7.29
C LEU A 83 -3.33 -6.00 -5.95
N ALA A 84 -2.61 -6.01 -4.82
CA ALA A 84 -3.16 -6.23 -3.48
C ALA A 84 -3.84 -5.00 -2.88
#